data_AF-A0A0S8CVQ0-F1
#
_entry.id   AF-A0A0S8CVQ0-F1
#
_cell.length_a   1.000
_cell.length_b   1.000
_cell.length_c   1.000
_cell.angle_alpha   90.00
_cell.angle_beta   90.00
_cell.angle_gamma   90.00
#
_symmetry.space_group_name_H-M   'P 1'
#
loop_
_entity.id
_entity.type
_entity.pdbx_description
1 polymer ?
#
loop_
_entity_poly.entity_id
_entity_poly.type
_entity_poly.pdbx_seq_one_letter_code
_entity_poly.pdbx_strand_id
1 'polypeptide(L)'
;MKLSLKLHSGKPELPVILFIHGLGMNNYFWVDPEKCFVLGGLAPLTIFLTDTLDNVRNTISFGSVDPRIQGLWNCLQSRGFSLASWTQSQPLGPIQIAINELKTVLHTVRTKWPGRTIFIIGHSRGGLIGRHYLLAESAADIGGFVTICSPHSGTGMAKFTRYLKPAGALVEKIMPRNAKASLTKALNRLSAFLQSPAISELEPESEFIVSIQKKLPKEIRKLSFGGTSPALFQLLIRLPSGKQKVVKFPDFLAGVIPQGHLPRELTPGWCRQKAQNLQAANTIISRITMLRPPMTTIFTT
;
A
#
# COMPACT_ATOMS: atom_id res chain seq x y z
N MET A 1 -25.48 -6.51 1.81
CA MET A 1 -24.72 -5.68 0.85
C MET A 1 -23.97 -6.60 -0.11
N LYS A 2 -24.06 -6.41 -1.43
CA LYS A 2 -23.33 -7.25 -2.42
C LYS A 2 -21.92 -6.70 -2.61
N LEU A 3 -20.91 -7.40 -2.11
CA LEU A 3 -19.50 -7.01 -2.24
C LEU A 3 -18.90 -7.53 -3.55
N SER A 4 -18.00 -6.75 -4.15
CA SER A 4 -17.23 -7.17 -5.33
C SER A 4 -16.08 -8.08 -4.88
N LEU A 5 -16.38 -9.38 -4.79
CA LEU A 5 -15.48 -10.42 -4.32
C LEU A 5 -14.80 -11.14 -5.49
N LYS A 6 -13.49 -11.38 -5.37
CA LYS A 6 -12.70 -12.23 -6.27
C LYS A 6 -12.31 -13.47 -5.50
N LEU A 7 -12.54 -14.62 -6.11
CA LEU A 7 -12.31 -15.93 -5.53
C LEU A 7 -11.55 -16.79 -6.51
N HIS A 8 -10.62 -17.58 -6.01
CA HIS A 8 -9.93 -18.62 -6.75
C HIS A 8 -9.91 -19.90 -5.91
N SER A 9 -10.38 -21.01 -6.46
CA SER A 9 -10.34 -22.32 -5.80
C SER A 9 -9.01 -23.00 -6.14
N GLY A 10 -8.23 -23.26 -5.09
CA GLY A 10 -7.00 -24.06 -5.16
C GLY A 10 -7.22 -25.47 -4.61
N LYS A 11 -6.13 -26.14 -4.25
CA LYS A 11 -6.14 -27.49 -3.67
C LYS A 11 -6.78 -27.51 -2.28
N PRO A 12 -7.54 -28.57 -1.91
CA PRO A 12 -8.30 -28.61 -0.66
C PRO A 12 -7.44 -28.66 0.61
N GLU A 13 -6.26 -29.25 0.55
CA GLU A 13 -5.33 -29.45 1.68
C GLU A 13 -4.56 -28.19 2.08
N LEU A 14 -4.49 -27.20 1.19
CA LEU A 14 -3.79 -25.94 1.46
C LEU A 14 -4.68 -24.97 2.26
N PRO A 15 -4.12 -23.96 2.94
CA PRO A 15 -4.94 -22.93 3.58
C PRO A 15 -5.59 -21.99 2.55
N VAL A 16 -6.57 -21.21 2.99
CA VAL A 16 -7.16 -20.11 2.23
C VAL A 16 -6.42 -18.82 2.54
N ILE A 17 -6.10 -18.02 1.53
CA ILE A 17 -5.46 -16.71 1.67
C ILE A 17 -6.48 -15.61 1.39
N LEU A 18 -6.74 -14.76 2.38
CA LEU A 18 -7.63 -13.60 2.26
C LEU A 18 -6.80 -12.31 2.20
N PHE A 19 -6.90 -11.60 1.09
CA PHE A 19 -6.22 -10.33 0.88
C PHE A 19 -7.10 -9.12 1.20
N ILE A 20 -6.50 -8.14 1.88
CA ILE A 20 -7.12 -6.85 2.22
C ILE A 20 -6.27 -5.72 1.66
N HIS A 21 -6.81 -4.97 0.70
CA HIS A 21 -6.10 -3.83 0.10
C HIS A 21 -6.09 -2.58 1.00
N GLY A 22 -5.26 -1.60 0.63
CA GLY A 22 -5.11 -0.33 1.34
C GLY A 22 -6.20 0.70 1.02
N LEU A 23 -6.01 1.90 1.56
CA LEU A 23 -6.90 3.04 1.33
C LEU A 23 -6.88 3.49 -0.13
N GLY A 24 -8.05 3.85 -0.68
CA GLY A 24 -8.17 4.41 -2.04
C GLY A 24 -7.79 3.44 -3.17
N MET A 25 -7.88 2.14 -2.89
CA MET A 25 -7.57 1.03 -3.80
C MET A 25 -8.79 0.11 -3.95
N ASN A 26 -8.66 -0.91 -4.80
CA ASN A 26 -9.66 -1.97 -4.99
C ASN A 26 -8.96 -3.35 -5.03
N ASN A 27 -9.73 -4.44 -5.23
CA ASN A 27 -9.17 -5.79 -5.28
C ASN A 27 -8.19 -6.05 -6.44
N TYR A 28 -8.20 -5.23 -7.50
CA TYR A 28 -7.22 -5.36 -8.58
C TYR A 28 -5.79 -5.10 -8.11
N PHE A 29 -5.60 -4.39 -6.98
CA PHE A 29 -4.28 -4.28 -6.34
C PHE A 29 -3.60 -5.65 -6.17
N TRP A 30 -4.38 -6.69 -5.88
CA TRP A 30 -3.88 -8.05 -5.74
C TRP A 30 -3.96 -8.84 -7.05
N VAL A 31 -5.13 -8.82 -7.69
CA VAL A 31 -5.47 -9.74 -8.78
C VAL A 31 -4.86 -9.32 -10.12
N ASP A 32 -4.85 -8.02 -10.40
CA ASP A 32 -4.41 -7.46 -11.68
C ASP A 32 -3.92 -6.01 -11.48
N PRO A 33 -2.67 -5.83 -11.03
CA PRO A 33 -2.09 -4.53 -10.72
C PRO A 33 -2.16 -3.50 -11.85
N GLU A 34 -2.18 -3.94 -13.12
CA GLU A 34 -2.28 -3.05 -14.28
C GLU A 34 -3.66 -2.38 -14.37
N LYS A 35 -4.71 -3.05 -13.90
CA LYS A 35 -6.07 -2.50 -13.81
C LYS A 35 -6.33 -1.74 -12.50
N CYS A 36 -5.39 -1.76 -11.57
CA CYS A 36 -5.56 -1.09 -10.29
C CYS A 36 -5.28 0.42 -10.44
N PHE A 37 -6.22 1.22 -9.97
CA PHE A 37 -5.99 2.64 -9.73
C PHE A 37 -5.83 2.90 -8.23
N VAL A 38 -4.94 3.82 -7.89
CA VAL A 38 -4.60 4.22 -6.52
C VAL A 38 -5.05 5.64 -6.23
N LEU A 39 -4.89 6.05 -4.97
CA LEU A 39 -5.19 7.41 -4.49
C LEU A 39 -6.65 7.82 -4.76
N GLY A 40 -7.58 6.87 -4.77
CA GLY A 40 -8.98 7.14 -5.11
C GLY A 40 -9.24 7.27 -6.61
N GLY A 41 -8.52 6.50 -7.45
CA GLY A 41 -8.76 6.47 -8.90
C GLY A 41 -7.90 7.43 -9.72
N LEU A 42 -6.89 8.04 -9.13
CA LEU A 42 -6.16 9.17 -9.75
C LEU A 42 -5.03 8.76 -10.66
N ALA A 43 -4.36 7.67 -10.31
CA ALA A 43 -3.20 7.19 -11.01
C ALA A 43 -3.26 5.67 -11.09
N PRO A 44 -2.76 5.06 -12.17
CA PRO A 44 -2.60 3.62 -12.22
C PRO A 44 -1.53 3.21 -11.18
N LEU A 45 -1.70 2.06 -10.54
CA LEU A 45 -0.75 1.52 -9.57
C LEU A 45 0.67 1.39 -10.14
N THR A 46 0.75 1.16 -11.44
CA THR A 46 2.00 0.99 -12.19
C THR A 46 2.99 2.14 -12.01
N ILE A 47 2.55 3.37 -11.69
CA ILE A 47 3.45 4.50 -11.42
C ILE A 47 4.43 4.26 -10.25
N PHE A 48 4.12 3.29 -9.38
CA PHE A 48 4.97 2.90 -8.24
C PHE A 48 5.89 1.71 -8.57
N LEU A 49 5.58 0.98 -9.65
CA LEU A 49 6.30 -0.22 -10.07
C LEU A 49 7.33 0.05 -11.16
N THR A 50 7.28 1.24 -11.77
CA THR A 50 8.17 1.61 -12.85
C THR A 50 9.63 1.70 -12.40
N ASP A 51 10.53 1.03 -13.10
CA ASP A 51 11.97 1.03 -12.83
C ASP A 51 12.82 1.24 -14.09
N THR A 52 12.23 1.07 -15.27
CA THR A 52 12.91 1.12 -16.55
C THR A 52 12.50 2.34 -17.36
N LEU A 53 13.47 2.83 -18.13
CA LEU A 53 13.28 3.94 -19.06
C LEU A 53 12.60 3.40 -20.31
N ASP A 54 11.36 3.80 -20.52
CA ASP A 54 10.69 3.55 -21.78
C ASP A 54 11.26 4.46 -22.89
N ASN A 55 11.41 3.92 -24.11
CA ASN A 55 11.82 4.65 -25.31
C ASN A 55 10.78 5.69 -25.79
N VAL A 56 9.74 5.95 -25.00
CA VAL A 56 8.60 6.79 -25.36
C VAL A 56 9.07 8.23 -25.60
N ARG A 57 8.58 8.85 -26.67
CA ARG A 57 8.94 10.23 -27.10
C ARG A 57 8.43 11.33 -26.18
N ASN A 58 7.68 11.00 -25.14
CA ASN A 58 7.05 11.96 -24.25
C ASN A 58 8.09 12.72 -23.41
N THR A 59 7.85 14.02 -23.21
CA THR A 59 8.68 14.87 -22.34
C THR A 59 8.65 14.39 -20.89
N ILE A 60 7.54 13.79 -20.46
CA ILE A 60 7.33 13.27 -19.11
C ILE A 60 6.81 11.84 -19.23
N SER A 61 7.45 10.93 -18.51
CA SER A 61 7.03 9.53 -18.37
C SER A 61 7.12 9.10 -16.91
N PHE A 62 6.31 8.11 -16.52
CA PHE A 62 6.50 7.40 -15.25
C PHE A 62 7.47 6.22 -15.41
N GLY A 63 7.74 5.78 -16.64
CA GLY A 63 8.56 4.61 -16.97
C GLY A 63 7.69 3.41 -17.38
N SER A 64 8.32 2.25 -17.56
CA SER A 64 7.65 0.96 -17.72
C SER A 64 7.80 0.09 -16.49
N VAL A 65 6.82 -0.80 -16.31
CA VAL A 65 6.87 -1.87 -15.31
C VAL A 65 7.66 -3.03 -15.91
N ASP A 66 8.64 -3.56 -15.16
CA ASP A 66 9.34 -4.78 -15.57
C ASP A 66 8.32 -5.91 -15.77
N PRO A 67 8.21 -6.50 -16.98
CA PRO A 67 7.22 -7.54 -17.28
C PRO A 67 7.42 -8.83 -16.48
N ARG A 68 8.56 -8.98 -15.80
CA ARG A 68 8.85 -10.12 -14.92
C ARG A 68 8.26 -9.95 -13.53
N ILE A 69 7.77 -8.76 -13.17
CA ILE A 69 7.13 -8.51 -11.88
C ILE A 69 5.82 -9.29 -11.80
N GLN A 70 5.79 -10.33 -10.97
CA GLN A 70 4.59 -11.13 -10.70
C GLN A 70 3.96 -10.76 -9.36
N GLY A 71 2.63 -10.70 -9.36
CA GLY A 71 1.86 -10.35 -8.15
C GLY A 71 1.76 -11.50 -7.18
N LEU A 72 1.62 -11.17 -5.90
CA LEU A 72 1.46 -12.14 -4.82
C LEU A 72 0.28 -13.08 -5.06
N TRP A 73 -0.82 -12.57 -5.63
CA TRP A 73 -1.97 -13.37 -6.04
C TRP A 73 -1.57 -14.46 -7.05
N ASN A 74 -0.95 -14.08 -8.17
CA ASN A 74 -0.53 -15.01 -9.22
C ASN A 74 0.49 -16.04 -8.69
N CYS A 75 1.42 -15.60 -7.84
CA CYS A 75 2.41 -16.47 -7.20
C CYS A 75 1.77 -17.53 -6.29
N LEU A 76 0.73 -17.19 -5.54
CA LEU A 76 0.04 -18.15 -4.66
C LEU A 76 -0.96 -19.00 -5.44
N GLN A 77 -1.60 -18.43 -6.46
CA GLN A 77 -2.47 -19.15 -7.38
C GLN A 77 -1.71 -20.27 -8.10
N SER A 78 -0.52 -20.00 -8.64
CA SER A 78 0.31 -21.01 -9.31
C SER A 78 0.80 -22.12 -8.36
N ARG A 79 0.82 -21.85 -7.05
CA ARG A 79 1.13 -22.83 -6.00
C ARG A 79 -0.10 -23.59 -5.51
N GLY A 80 -1.28 -23.30 -6.05
CA GLY A 80 -2.52 -24.01 -5.76
C GLY A 80 -3.24 -23.56 -4.49
N PHE A 81 -2.94 -22.38 -3.95
CA PHE A 81 -3.69 -21.85 -2.80
C PHE A 81 -5.09 -21.41 -3.20
N SER A 82 -6.06 -21.53 -2.29
CA SER A 82 -7.36 -20.88 -2.48
C SER A 82 -7.25 -19.42 -2.06
N LEU A 83 -7.76 -18.50 -2.87
CA LEU A 83 -7.55 -17.06 -2.68
C LEU A 83 -8.87 -16.31 -2.65
N ALA A 84 -8.94 -15.29 -1.81
CA ALA A 84 -10.06 -14.36 -1.73
C ALA A 84 -9.58 -12.92 -1.60
N SER A 85 -10.26 -11.99 -2.26
CA SER A 85 -10.07 -10.54 -2.06
C SER A 85 -11.36 -9.81 -2.39
N TRP A 86 -11.61 -8.65 -1.78
CA TRP A 86 -12.78 -7.82 -2.11
C TRP A 86 -12.40 -6.37 -2.34
N THR A 87 -13.24 -5.66 -3.08
CA THR A 87 -13.18 -4.20 -3.15
C THR A 87 -14.03 -3.62 -2.04
N GLN A 88 -13.43 -2.80 -1.18
CA GLN A 88 -14.16 -2.07 -0.14
C GLN A 88 -15.21 -1.15 -0.79
N SER A 89 -16.43 -1.11 -0.25
CA SER A 89 -17.50 -0.27 -0.84
C SER A 89 -17.20 1.23 -0.70
N GLN A 90 -16.48 1.61 0.36
CA GLN A 90 -16.02 2.96 0.61
C GLN A 90 -14.50 2.96 0.81
N PRO A 91 -13.71 2.92 -0.27
CA PRO A 91 -12.25 2.83 -0.18
C PRO A 91 -11.60 4.07 0.44
N LEU A 92 -12.32 5.20 0.53
CA LEU A 92 -11.94 6.43 1.22
C LEU A 92 -12.84 6.77 2.42
N GLY A 93 -13.78 5.88 2.76
CA GLY A 93 -14.72 6.09 3.86
C GLY A 93 -14.20 5.54 5.19
N PRO A 94 -15.01 5.64 6.26
CA PRO A 94 -14.64 5.20 7.61
C PRO A 94 -14.16 3.75 7.65
N ILE A 95 -13.10 3.49 8.42
CA ILE A 95 -12.48 2.16 8.53
C ILE A 95 -13.45 1.11 9.08
N GLN A 96 -14.39 1.51 9.93
CA GLN A 96 -15.40 0.63 10.50
C GLN A 96 -16.28 -0.04 9.44
N ILE A 97 -16.54 0.63 8.32
CA ILE A 97 -17.30 0.05 7.20
C ILE A 97 -16.53 -1.14 6.63
N ALA A 98 -15.22 -0.99 6.38
CA ALA A 98 -14.37 -2.05 5.86
C ALA A 98 -14.20 -3.22 6.86
N ILE A 99 -14.21 -2.94 8.17
CA ILE A 99 -14.22 -3.98 9.22
C ILE A 99 -15.51 -4.81 9.16
N ASN A 100 -16.67 -4.15 9.02
CA ASN A 100 -17.96 -4.84 8.90
C ASN A 100 -18.05 -5.66 7.59
N GLU A 101 -17.48 -5.14 6.51
CA GLU A 101 -17.35 -5.89 5.25
C GLU A 101 -16.46 -7.12 5.43
N LEU A 102 -15.32 -7.02 6.15
CA LEU A 102 -14.45 -8.15 6.42
C LEU A 102 -15.20 -9.29 7.13
N LYS A 103 -16.12 -8.98 8.06
CA LYS A 103 -17.00 -10.00 8.69
C LYS A 103 -17.82 -10.76 7.64
N THR A 104 -18.42 -10.02 6.70
CA THR A 104 -19.24 -10.60 5.61
C THR A 104 -18.38 -11.43 4.64
N VAL A 105 -17.18 -10.95 4.32
CA VAL A 105 -16.23 -11.65 3.45
C VAL A 105 -15.74 -12.93 4.11
N LEU A 106 -15.37 -12.90 5.40
CA LEU A 106 -14.94 -14.08 6.14
C LEU A 106 -16.06 -15.11 6.26
N HIS A 107 -17.31 -14.68 6.49
CA HIS A 107 -18.45 -15.59 6.43
C HIS A 107 -18.53 -16.29 5.07
N THR A 108 -18.45 -15.53 3.97
CA THR A 108 -18.48 -16.09 2.61
C THR A 108 -17.31 -17.07 2.35
N VAL A 109 -16.11 -16.72 2.82
CA VAL A 109 -14.90 -17.56 2.72
C VAL A 109 -15.09 -18.87 3.49
N ARG A 110 -15.59 -18.81 4.73
CA ARG A 110 -15.86 -19.99 5.58
C ARG A 110 -16.93 -20.90 4.97
N THR A 111 -17.99 -20.34 4.39
CA THR A 111 -19.03 -21.11 3.70
C THR A 111 -18.49 -21.79 2.45
N LYS A 112 -17.64 -21.11 1.67
CA LYS A 112 -17.07 -21.67 0.45
C LYS A 112 -16.02 -22.76 0.70
N TRP A 113 -15.28 -22.64 1.81
CA TRP A 113 -14.16 -23.49 2.17
C TRP A 113 -14.25 -23.93 3.65
N PRO A 114 -15.25 -24.74 4.00
CA PRO A 114 -15.53 -25.11 5.38
C PRO A 114 -14.34 -25.86 6.02
N GLY A 115 -14.05 -25.52 7.28
CA GLY A 115 -13.00 -26.17 8.08
C GLY A 115 -11.55 -25.83 7.68
N ARG A 116 -11.34 -25.00 6.65
CA ARG A 116 -9.98 -24.65 6.18
C ARG A 116 -9.39 -23.51 7.00
N THR A 117 -8.12 -23.64 7.35
CA THR A 117 -7.36 -22.56 7.98
C THR A 117 -7.25 -21.35 7.05
N ILE A 118 -7.47 -20.15 7.58
CA ILE A 118 -7.40 -18.88 6.85
C ILE A 118 -6.13 -18.14 7.25
N PHE A 119 -5.45 -17.56 6.26
CA PHE A 119 -4.37 -16.59 6.46
C PHE A 119 -4.80 -15.25 5.88
N ILE A 120 -4.68 -14.19 6.67
CA ILE A 120 -4.99 -12.83 6.23
C ILE A 120 -3.71 -12.13 5.79
N ILE A 121 -3.75 -11.49 4.62
CA ILE A 121 -2.67 -10.63 4.12
C ILE A 121 -3.23 -9.22 3.90
N GLY A 122 -2.82 -8.26 4.73
CA GLY A 122 -3.28 -6.88 4.66
C GLY A 122 -2.18 -5.92 4.19
N HIS A 123 -2.46 -5.11 3.17
CA HIS A 123 -1.57 -4.02 2.74
C HIS A 123 -2.04 -2.67 3.29
N SER A 124 -1.11 -1.85 3.81
CA SER A 124 -1.40 -0.50 4.30
C SER A 124 -2.58 -0.51 5.29
N ARG A 125 -3.64 0.28 5.05
CA ARG A 125 -4.88 0.26 5.84
C ARG A 125 -5.49 -1.14 6.00
N GLY A 126 -5.34 -2.01 5.00
CA GLY A 126 -5.84 -3.39 5.03
C GLY A 126 -5.26 -4.22 6.17
N GLY A 127 -4.00 -3.98 6.56
CA GLY A 127 -3.44 -4.60 7.76
C GLY A 127 -4.13 -4.12 9.03
N LEU A 128 -4.47 -2.84 9.14
CA LEU A 128 -5.14 -2.33 10.34
C LEU A 128 -6.56 -2.86 10.48
N ILE A 129 -7.28 -3.01 9.36
CA ILE A 129 -8.61 -3.65 9.30
C ILE A 129 -8.50 -5.10 9.82
N GLY A 130 -7.56 -5.88 9.28
CA GLY A 130 -7.32 -7.26 9.73
C GLY A 130 -6.94 -7.33 11.21
N ARG A 131 -6.04 -6.46 11.67
CA ARG A 131 -5.62 -6.41 13.08
C ARG A 131 -6.78 -6.10 14.02
N HIS A 132 -7.60 -5.10 13.69
CA HIS A 132 -8.78 -4.75 14.49
C HIS A 132 -9.74 -5.95 14.61
N TYR A 133 -10.05 -6.61 13.50
CA TYR A 133 -10.90 -7.80 13.50
C TYR A 133 -10.36 -8.88 14.44
N LEU A 134 -9.06 -9.17 14.37
CA LEU A 134 -8.42 -10.20 15.20
C LEU A 134 -8.33 -9.85 16.70
N LEU A 135 -8.48 -8.57 17.05
CA LEU A 135 -8.56 -8.14 18.46
C LEU A 135 -9.99 -8.16 19.00
N ALA A 136 -10.98 -7.96 18.14
CA ALA A 136 -12.38 -7.82 18.52
C ALA A 136 -13.17 -9.14 18.44
N GLU A 137 -12.74 -10.07 17.59
CA GLU A 137 -13.51 -11.26 17.24
C GLU A 137 -12.71 -12.54 17.53
N SER A 138 -13.42 -13.62 17.89
CA SER A 138 -12.80 -14.95 17.95
C SER A 138 -12.41 -15.40 16.54
N ALA A 139 -11.15 -15.79 16.38
CA ALA A 139 -10.51 -16.06 15.10
C ALA A 139 -9.85 -17.44 15.08
N ALA A 140 -10.53 -18.45 15.66
CA ALA A 140 -9.98 -19.80 15.84
C ALA A 140 -9.52 -20.48 14.53
N ASP A 141 -10.14 -20.14 13.40
CA ASP A 141 -9.78 -20.64 12.08
C ASP A 141 -8.68 -19.82 11.38
N ILE A 142 -8.24 -18.70 11.96
CA ILE A 142 -7.21 -17.85 11.38
C ILE A 142 -5.83 -18.25 11.93
N GLY A 143 -5.08 -18.97 11.11
CA GLY A 143 -3.75 -19.49 11.48
C GLY A 143 -2.62 -18.48 11.31
N GLY A 144 -2.84 -17.39 10.58
CA GLY A 144 -1.81 -16.38 10.39
C GLY A 144 -2.27 -15.04 9.83
N PHE A 145 -1.45 -14.04 10.09
CA PHE A 145 -1.68 -12.65 9.73
C PHE A 145 -0.39 -12.00 9.23
N VAL A 146 -0.40 -11.58 7.97
CA VAL A 146 0.71 -10.92 7.30
C VAL A 146 0.33 -9.48 7.00
N THR A 147 1.21 -8.54 7.31
CA THR A 147 1.03 -7.13 6.94
C THR A 147 2.14 -6.62 6.04
N ILE A 148 1.77 -5.79 5.06
CA ILE A 148 2.68 -5.21 4.09
C ILE A 148 2.50 -3.70 4.13
N CYS A 149 3.54 -2.97 4.55
CA CYS A 149 3.55 -1.51 4.68
C CYS A 149 2.36 -0.95 5.49
N SER A 150 1.91 -1.69 6.51
CA SER A 150 0.78 -1.29 7.36
C SER A 150 1.25 -0.36 8.49
N PRO A 151 0.66 0.84 8.63
CA PRO A 151 1.10 1.81 9.63
C PRO A 151 0.50 1.47 11.00
N HIS A 152 1.00 0.43 11.66
CA HIS A 152 0.48 -0.06 12.95
C HIS A 152 0.54 0.98 14.09
N SER A 153 1.42 1.98 13.98
CA SER A 153 1.54 3.10 14.91
C SER A 153 0.93 4.39 14.35
N GLY A 154 0.05 4.27 13.34
CA GLY A 154 -0.50 5.39 12.59
C GLY A 154 0.50 6.02 11.61
N THR A 155 0.04 7.07 10.94
CA THR A 155 0.80 7.83 9.96
C THR A 155 0.63 9.34 10.09
N GLY A 156 1.72 10.09 9.91
CA GLY A 156 1.74 11.55 9.87
C GLY A 156 1.35 12.14 8.51
N MET A 157 0.94 11.33 7.53
CA MET A 157 0.67 11.78 6.17
C MET A 157 -0.47 12.80 6.05
N ALA A 158 -1.41 12.85 7.01
CA ALA A 158 -2.43 13.91 7.08
C ALA A 158 -1.79 15.31 7.13
N LYS A 159 -0.72 15.44 7.95
CA LYS A 159 0.05 16.67 8.15
C LYS A 159 0.92 17.04 6.95
N PHE A 160 0.97 16.20 5.91
CA PHE A 160 1.74 16.49 4.71
C PHE A 160 0.99 17.40 3.73
N THR A 161 -0.34 17.42 3.80
CA THR A 161 -1.23 18.23 2.95
C THR A 161 -0.85 19.71 2.91
N ARG A 162 -0.47 20.29 4.07
CA ARG A 162 -0.01 21.68 4.19
C ARG A 162 1.21 22.01 3.34
N TYR A 163 2.02 21.02 2.95
CA TYR A 163 3.20 21.21 2.11
C TYR A 163 2.96 21.00 0.62
N LEU A 164 1.86 20.35 0.24
CA LEU A 164 1.56 20.06 -1.18
C LEU A 164 1.32 21.33 -2.01
N LYS A 165 0.69 22.36 -1.43
CA LYS A 165 0.44 23.63 -2.13
C LYS A 165 1.74 24.40 -2.42
N PRO A 166 2.60 24.71 -1.43
CA PRO A 166 3.89 25.37 -1.70
C PRO A 166 4.78 24.58 -2.65
N ALA A 167 4.82 23.25 -2.46
CA ALA A 167 5.50 22.32 -3.35
C ALA A 167 5.02 22.45 -4.80
N GLY A 168 3.70 22.43 -5.01
CA GLY A 168 3.08 22.56 -6.31
C GLY A 168 3.48 23.84 -7.03
N ALA A 169 3.43 24.98 -6.33
CA ALA A 169 3.84 26.27 -6.87
C ALA A 169 5.31 26.28 -7.34
N LEU A 170 6.21 25.58 -6.65
CA LEU A 170 7.60 25.46 -7.07
C LEU A 170 7.76 24.57 -8.32
N VAL A 171 7.08 23.43 -8.34
CA VAL A 171 7.13 22.52 -9.50
C VAL A 171 6.52 23.19 -10.74
N GLU A 172 5.44 23.96 -10.58
CA GLU A 172 4.81 24.74 -11.66
C GLU A 172 5.75 25.76 -12.31
N LYS A 173 6.83 26.20 -11.64
CA LYS A 173 7.83 27.10 -12.25
C LYS A 173 8.75 26.38 -13.23
N ILE A 174 8.96 25.07 -13.04
CA ILE A 174 9.90 24.26 -13.82
C ILE A 174 9.17 23.50 -14.95
N MET A 175 7.85 23.32 -14.82
CA MET A 175 7.05 22.53 -15.75
C MET A 175 6.58 23.31 -16.98
N PRO A 176 6.54 22.67 -18.17
CA PRO A 176 5.92 23.22 -19.38
C PRO A 176 4.47 23.67 -19.15
N ARG A 177 4.02 24.76 -19.79
CA ARG A 177 2.68 25.34 -19.61
C ARG A 177 1.54 24.32 -19.80
N ASN A 178 1.66 23.44 -20.78
CA ASN A 178 0.68 22.38 -21.08
C ASN A 178 0.60 21.28 -19.99
N ALA A 179 1.65 21.10 -19.18
CA ALA A 179 1.67 20.11 -18.11
C ALA A 179 1.17 20.66 -16.75
N LYS A 180 1.08 21.98 -16.60
CA LYS A 180 0.68 22.63 -15.33
C LYS A 180 -0.72 22.22 -14.92
N ALA A 181 -1.71 22.33 -15.81
CA ALA A 181 -3.11 21.99 -15.47
C ALA A 181 -3.28 20.54 -14.98
N SER A 182 -2.57 19.59 -15.60
CA SER A 182 -2.57 18.19 -15.18
C SER A 182 -1.92 18.00 -13.80
N LEU A 183 -0.80 18.67 -13.54
CA LEU A 183 -0.12 18.65 -12.25
C LEU A 183 -0.99 19.26 -11.14
N THR A 184 -1.56 20.45 -11.35
CA THR A 184 -2.43 21.11 -10.38
C THR A 184 -3.64 20.23 -10.07
N LYS A 185 -4.26 19.61 -11.08
CA LYS A 185 -5.35 18.64 -10.90
C LYS A 185 -4.91 17.44 -10.08
N ALA A 186 -3.74 16.87 -10.33
CA ALA A 186 -3.19 15.74 -9.57
C ALA A 186 -2.90 16.11 -8.11
N LEU A 187 -2.30 17.28 -7.86
CA LEU A 187 -2.01 17.78 -6.51
C LEU A 187 -3.28 18.08 -5.71
N ASN A 188 -4.28 18.70 -6.34
CA ASN A 188 -5.57 18.97 -5.68
C ASN A 188 -6.26 17.68 -5.28
N ARG A 189 -6.23 16.67 -6.14
CA ARG A 189 -6.83 15.37 -5.85
C ARG A 189 -6.05 14.58 -4.80
N LEU A 190 -4.71 14.62 -4.83
CA LEU A 190 -3.86 14.07 -3.75
C LEU A 190 -4.12 14.78 -2.42
N SER A 191 -4.24 16.11 -2.44
CA SER A 191 -4.60 16.89 -1.26
C SER A 191 -5.96 16.46 -0.71
N ALA A 192 -6.99 16.35 -1.56
CA ALA A 192 -8.30 15.89 -1.15
C ALA A 192 -8.27 14.46 -0.57
N PHE A 193 -7.48 13.56 -1.18
CA PHE A 193 -7.27 12.21 -0.65
C PHE A 193 -6.63 12.24 0.74
N LEU A 194 -5.55 12.99 0.94
CA LEU A 194 -4.86 13.12 2.22
C LEU A 194 -5.65 13.88 3.29
N GLN A 195 -6.64 14.70 2.89
CA GLN A 195 -7.59 15.38 3.77
C GLN A 195 -8.85 14.55 4.04
N SER A 196 -8.95 13.34 3.49
CA SER A 196 -10.14 12.50 3.71
C SER A 196 -10.25 12.09 5.20
N PRO A 197 -11.46 11.94 5.75
CA PRO A 197 -11.66 11.47 7.12
C PRO A 197 -10.94 10.16 7.42
N ALA A 198 -10.86 9.28 6.41
CA ALA A 198 -10.16 8.01 6.50
C ALA A 198 -8.65 8.12 6.74
N ILE A 199 -8.02 9.26 6.43
CA ILE A 199 -6.61 9.51 6.76
C ILE A 199 -6.47 9.98 8.21
N SER A 200 -7.41 10.77 8.72
CA SER A 200 -7.43 11.19 10.12
C SER A 200 -7.59 10.00 11.08
N GLU A 201 -8.36 8.98 10.70
CA GLU A 201 -8.46 7.69 11.42
C GLU A 201 -7.13 6.92 11.47
N LEU A 202 -6.15 7.30 10.65
CA LEU A 202 -4.82 6.68 10.62
C LEU A 202 -3.78 7.51 11.37
N GLU A 203 -4.13 8.65 11.96
CA GLU A 203 -3.17 9.43 12.74
C GLU A 203 -2.74 8.65 14.00
N PRO A 204 -1.48 8.79 14.45
CA PRO A 204 -0.95 8.03 15.59
C PRO A 204 -1.81 8.09 16.86
N GLU A 205 -2.41 9.24 17.13
CA GLU A 205 -3.22 9.50 18.33
C GLU A 205 -4.72 9.34 18.08
N SER A 206 -5.13 8.89 16.89
CA SER A 206 -6.53 8.64 16.61
C SER A 206 -7.06 7.51 17.49
N GLU A 207 -8.32 7.62 17.90
CA GLU A 207 -9.00 6.61 18.74
C GLU A 207 -8.83 5.20 18.14
N PHE A 208 -8.98 5.08 16.82
CA PHE A 208 -8.78 3.83 16.10
C PHE A 208 -7.37 3.26 16.27
N ILE A 209 -6.31 4.04 16.00
CA ILE A 209 -4.93 3.54 16.14
C ILE A 209 -4.62 3.15 17.59
N VAL A 210 -5.09 3.92 18.56
CA VAL A 210 -4.92 3.61 20.00
C VAL A 210 -5.60 2.28 20.34
N SER A 211 -6.83 2.07 19.86
CA SER A 211 -7.62 0.85 20.13
C SER A 211 -6.93 -0.45 19.69
N ILE A 212 -6.12 -0.39 18.61
CA ILE A 212 -5.48 -1.56 18.01
C ILE A 212 -4.04 -1.79 18.50
N GLN A 213 -3.51 -0.97 19.42
CA GLN A 213 -2.15 -1.15 19.97
C GLN A 213 -2.00 -2.43 20.83
N LYS A 214 -3.12 -3.06 21.23
CA LYS A 214 -3.11 -4.30 21.99
C LYS A 214 -2.37 -5.41 21.24
N LYS A 215 -1.73 -6.32 21.98
CA LYS A 215 -1.08 -7.51 21.41
C LYS A 215 -2.15 -8.43 20.82
N LEU A 216 -1.89 -8.93 19.61
CA LEU A 216 -2.70 -9.98 19.01
C LEU A 216 -2.54 -11.30 19.79
N PRO A 217 -3.54 -12.21 19.74
CA PRO A 217 -3.45 -13.55 20.30
C PRO A 217 -2.16 -14.29 19.91
N LYS A 218 -1.59 -15.06 20.84
CA LYS A 218 -0.28 -15.74 20.65
C LYS A 218 -0.36 -16.88 19.64
N GLU A 219 -1.55 -17.43 19.47
CA GLU A 219 -1.88 -18.56 18.60
C GLU A 219 -1.78 -18.16 17.12
N ILE A 220 -1.94 -16.87 16.81
CA ILE A 220 -1.88 -16.35 15.44
C ILE A 220 -0.43 -16.07 15.06
N ARG A 221 0.03 -16.72 13.99
CA ARG A 221 1.35 -16.45 13.40
C ARG A 221 1.36 -15.07 12.75
N LYS A 222 2.37 -14.25 13.03
CA LYS A 222 2.42 -12.85 12.59
C LYS A 222 3.67 -12.58 11.76
N LEU A 223 3.51 -11.89 10.63
CA LEU A 223 4.61 -11.35 9.83
C LEU A 223 4.29 -9.90 9.42
N SER A 224 5.31 -9.05 9.42
CA SER A 224 5.19 -7.67 8.96
C SER A 224 6.36 -7.30 8.05
N PHE A 225 6.05 -6.69 6.92
CA PHE A 225 7.01 -6.29 5.90
C PHE A 225 6.87 -4.80 5.63
N GLY A 226 8.01 -4.11 5.47
CA GLY A 226 8.04 -2.69 5.18
C GLY A 226 9.17 -2.32 4.21
N GLY A 227 8.93 -1.29 3.40
CA GLY A 227 9.95 -0.65 2.57
C GLY A 227 10.76 0.37 3.37
N THR A 228 12.00 0.62 2.95
CA THR A 228 12.85 1.68 3.51
C THR A 228 12.96 2.91 2.62
N SER A 229 12.47 2.83 1.39
CA SER A 229 12.48 3.94 0.46
C SER A 229 11.27 4.85 0.73
N PRO A 230 11.47 6.15 1.02
CA PRO A 230 10.37 7.10 1.16
C PRO A 230 9.81 7.53 -0.21
N ALA A 231 10.43 7.08 -1.31
CA ALA A 231 10.02 7.48 -2.65
C ALA A 231 8.64 6.87 -2.96
N LEU A 232 7.62 7.71 -3.05
CA LEU A 232 6.26 7.28 -3.43
C LEU A 232 6.24 6.94 -4.92
N PHE A 233 6.62 7.88 -5.79
CA PHE A 233 6.70 7.67 -7.24
C PHE A 233 7.91 8.40 -7.83
N GLN A 234 8.23 8.09 -9.08
CA GLN A 234 9.27 8.78 -9.84
C GLN A 234 8.72 9.34 -11.14
N LEU A 235 9.25 10.50 -11.53
CA LEU A 235 9.01 11.14 -12.81
C LEU A 235 10.30 11.10 -13.62
N LEU A 236 10.19 10.69 -14.87
CA LEU A 236 11.25 10.73 -15.85
C LEU A 236 10.99 11.94 -16.74
N ILE A 237 11.89 12.93 -16.69
CA ILE A 237 11.79 14.16 -17.45
C ILE A 237 12.87 14.16 -18.54
N ARG A 238 12.46 14.27 -19.80
CA ARG A 238 13.37 14.45 -20.94
C ARG A 238 13.65 15.95 -21.12
N LEU A 239 14.92 16.32 -21.06
CA LEU A 239 15.39 17.69 -21.27
C LEU A 239 15.54 17.99 -22.76
N PRO A 240 15.53 19.28 -23.19
CA PRO A 240 15.74 19.66 -24.59
C PRO A 240 17.03 19.12 -25.21
N SER A 241 18.06 18.87 -24.39
CA SER A 241 19.33 18.27 -24.81
C SER A 241 19.26 16.76 -25.08
N GLY A 242 18.09 16.13 -24.94
CA GLY A 242 17.92 14.68 -25.01
C GLY A 242 18.34 13.94 -23.72
N LYS A 243 19.05 14.61 -22.80
CA LYS A 243 19.37 14.06 -21.47
C LYS A 243 18.09 13.84 -20.66
N GLN A 244 18.11 12.84 -19.79
CA GLN A 244 16.98 12.50 -18.95
C GLN A 244 17.30 12.77 -17.48
N LYS A 245 16.28 13.18 -16.71
CA LYS A 245 16.37 13.42 -15.27
C LYS A 245 15.29 12.63 -14.55
N VAL A 246 15.69 11.81 -13.59
CA VAL A 246 14.79 11.12 -12.66
C VAL A 246 14.50 12.06 -11.49
N VAL A 247 13.22 12.29 -11.21
CA VAL A 247 12.75 13.11 -10.09
C VAL A 247 11.85 12.24 -9.23
N LYS A 248 12.27 11.96 -8.00
CA LYS A 248 11.50 11.12 -7.06
C LYS A 248 10.69 11.99 -6.12
N PHE A 249 9.45 11.61 -5.88
CA PHE A 249 8.63 12.18 -4.83
C PHE A 249 8.86 11.42 -3.53
N PRO A 250 9.14 12.06 -2.38
CA PRO A 250 9.13 13.50 -2.14
C PRO A 250 10.52 14.16 -2.23
N ASP A 251 11.56 13.50 -2.77
CA ASP A 251 12.94 14.01 -2.78
C ASP A 251 13.05 15.45 -3.31
N PHE A 252 12.28 15.82 -4.35
CA PHE A 252 12.30 17.20 -4.86
C PHE A 252 11.67 18.23 -3.91
N LEU A 253 10.95 17.79 -2.89
CA LEU A 253 10.41 18.62 -1.80
C LEU A 253 11.38 18.77 -0.64
N ALA A 254 12.35 17.87 -0.49
CA ALA A 254 13.27 17.87 0.63
C ALA A 254 14.12 19.15 0.70
N GLY A 255 14.32 19.84 -0.43
CA GLY A 255 14.99 21.15 -0.48
C GLY A 255 14.10 22.35 -0.14
N VAL A 256 12.79 22.15 0.04
CA VAL A 256 11.79 23.22 0.21
C VAL A 256 11.11 23.14 1.56
N ILE A 257 10.88 21.92 2.05
CA ILE A 257 10.24 21.68 3.33
C ILE A 257 11.33 21.76 4.41
N PRO A 258 11.19 22.63 5.42
CA PRO A 258 12.16 22.72 6.50
C PRO A 258 12.39 21.37 7.17
N GLN A 259 13.60 21.12 7.64
CA GLN A 259 13.89 19.89 8.39
C GLN A 259 12.92 19.74 9.58
N GLY A 260 12.53 18.50 9.88
CA GLY A 260 11.56 18.18 10.94
C GLY A 260 10.09 18.36 10.57
N HIS A 261 9.78 18.94 9.40
CA HIS A 261 8.40 19.17 8.97
C HIS A 261 7.87 18.11 8.00
N LEU A 262 8.77 17.33 7.38
CA LEU A 262 8.41 16.12 6.66
C LEU A 262 7.86 15.06 7.64
N PRO A 263 6.75 14.37 7.30
CA PRO A 263 6.35 13.15 8.00
C PRO A 263 7.54 12.19 8.09
N ARG A 264 7.66 11.48 9.21
CA ARG A 264 8.79 10.57 9.48
C ARG A 264 8.91 9.48 8.41
N GLU A 265 7.80 9.10 7.80
CA GLU A 265 7.67 8.12 6.72
C GLU A 265 8.28 8.60 5.40
N LEU A 266 8.39 9.91 5.22
CA LEU A 266 8.99 10.53 4.05
C LEU A 266 10.48 10.87 4.26
N THR A 267 11.01 10.60 5.45
CA THR A 267 12.43 10.84 5.78
C THR A 267 13.26 9.60 5.41
N PRO A 268 14.24 9.72 4.48
CA PRO A 268 15.11 8.61 4.13
C PRO A 268 15.82 8.00 5.34
N GLY A 269 15.90 6.67 5.40
CA GLY A 269 16.68 5.95 6.41
C GLY A 269 16.01 5.80 7.78
N TRP A 270 14.85 6.42 8.03
CA TRP A 270 14.17 6.33 9.32
C TRP A 270 13.82 4.87 9.70
N CYS A 271 13.41 4.05 8.73
CA CYS A 271 13.17 2.62 8.95
C CYS A 271 14.44 1.80 9.26
N ARG A 272 15.64 2.25 8.85
CA ARG A 272 16.89 1.49 9.11
C ARG A 272 17.30 1.52 10.57
N GLN A 273 17.03 2.60 11.31
CA GLN A 273 17.42 2.71 12.73
C GLN A 273 16.72 1.68 13.62
N LYS A 274 15.52 1.20 13.25
CA LYS A 274 14.84 0.12 13.99
C LYS A 274 15.20 -1.28 13.50
N ALA A 275 15.88 -1.42 12.37
CA ALA A 275 15.96 -2.67 11.63
C ALA A 275 17.38 -3.27 11.54
N GLN A 276 18.34 -2.74 12.29
CA GLN A 276 19.74 -3.20 12.34
C GLN A 276 19.96 -4.62 12.90
N ASN A 277 18.91 -5.44 13.11
CA ASN A 277 19.04 -6.78 13.71
C ASN A 277 18.73 -7.98 12.79
N LEU A 278 18.45 -7.81 11.48
CA LEU A 278 17.87 -8.92 10.69
C LEU A 278 18.36 -8.97 9.24
N GLN A 279 19.37 -9.81 8.97
CA GLN A 279 19.97 -9.99 7.63
C GLN A 279 19.42 -11.20 6.85
N ALA A 280 18.61 -12.07 7.45
CA ALA A 280 18.26 -13.38 6.86
C ALA A 280 17.02 -13.40 5.93
N ALA A 281 16.24 -12.32 5.81
CA ALA A 281 14.91 -12.37 5.17
C ALA A 281 14.84 -11.78 3.73
N ASN A 282 15.94 -11.22 3.20
CA ASN A 282 15.95 -10.50 1.92
C ASN A 282 15.74 -11.39 0.68
N THR A 283 16.05 -12.68 0.78
CA THR A 283 16.00 -13.62 -0.37
C THR A 283 14.58 -14.06 -0.72
N ILE A 284 13.67 -14.12 0.25
CA ILE A 284 12.29 -14.58 0.04
C ILE A 284 11.41 -13.45 -0.50
N ILE A 285 11.65 -12.21 -0.08
CA ILE A 285 10.76 -11.06 -0.33
C ILE A 285 10.96 -10.46 -1.73
N SER A 286 12.20 -10.41 -2.23
CA SER A 286 12.49 -9.92 -3.59
C SER A 286 11.80 -10.72 -4.69
N ARG A 287 11.34 -11.95 -4.38
CA ARG A 287 10.60 -12.82 -5.30
C ARG A 287 9.07 -12.79 -5.11
N ILE A 288 8.53 -12.12 -4.08
CA ILE A 288 7.13 -12.28 -3.66
C ILE A 288 6.30 -10.98 -3.69
N THR A 289 6.89 -9.81 -3.41
CA THR A 289 6.07 -8.62 -3.04
C THR A 289 6.06 -7.45 -4.03
N MET A 290 6.63 -7.57 -5.24
CA MET A 290 6.65 -6.49 -6.24
C MET A 290 7.30 -5.16 -5.78
N LEU A 291 8.02 -5.14 -4.65
CA LEU A 291 8.61 -3.93 -4.06
C LEU A 291 10.14 -3.94 -4.21
N ARG A 292 10.75 -2.76 -4.43
CA ARG A 292 12.20 -2.61 -4.64
C ARG A 292 13.03 -3.09 -3.44
N PRO A 293 14.23 -3.65 -3.65
CA PRO A 293 15.24 -3.78 -2.61
C PRO A 293 15.81 -2.39 -2.19
N PRO A 294 16.21 -2.19 -0.91
CA PRO A 294 16.16 -3.14 0.19
C PRO A 294 14.87 -2.96 1.02
N MET A 295 13.99 -3.97 0.99
CA MET A 295 12.98 -4.14 2.03
C MET A 295 13.67 -4.68 3.28
N THR A 296 13.30 -4.16 4.45
CA THR A 296 13.72 -4.76 5.71
C THR A 296 12.54 -5.49 6.32
N THR A 297 12.77 -6.74 6.74
CA THR A 297 11.76 -7.49 7.48
C THR A 297 11.76 -7.01 8.92
N ILE A 298 10.60 -6.62 9.42
CA ILE A 298 10.43 -6.25 10.82
C ILE A 298 9.52 -7.31 11.43
N PHE A 299 10.10 -8.28 12.14
CA PHE A 299 9.31 -9.15 13.01
C PHE A 299 8.86 -8.32 14.21
N THR A 300 7.55 -8.17 14.39
CA THR A 300 6.97 -7.68 15.65
C THR A 300 6.46 -8.87 16.45
N THR A 301 6.93 -9.02 17.68
CA THR A 301 6.48 -10.00 18.68
C THR A 301 4.98 -9.89 18.96
#